data_AF-A0AAW1WFW7-F1
#
_entry.id   AF-A0AAW1WFW7-F1
#
_cell.length_a   1.000
_cell.length_b   1.000
_cell.length_c   1.000
_cell.angle_alpha   90.00
_cell.angle_beta   90.00
_cell.angle_gamma   90.00
#
_symmetry.space_group_name_H-M   'P 1'
#
loop_
_entity.id
_entity.type
_entity.pdbx_description
1 polymer ?
#
loop_
_entity_poly.entity_id
_entity_poly.type
_entity_poly.pdbx_seq_one_letter_code
_entity_poly.pdbx_strand_id
1 'polypeptide(L)'
;MESTLHLQELVLSLNLTKNDPIGGYIAPFETNSSIFQSHSQKEYIGMVLGNLTDVIKEIYREGGRKFGFLSLWRIGCVPYMKESTGACKEEITALAKSHNATLSNVLKKLETELEGFRYAEPDFYTSVSRKGEVTCCGSGRYRGVMSVWKERELCFEKVRVM
;
A
#
# COMPACT_ATOMS: atom_id res chain seq x y z
N MET A 1 13.46 -22.22 27.11
CA MET A 1 12.07 -21.81 27.37
C MET A 1 12.11 -20.43 27.97
N GLU A 2 12.13 -19.38 27.13
CA GLU A 2 11.84 -17.98 27.51
C GLU A 2 11.99 -17.09 26.27
N SER A 3 10.98 -17.16 25.41
CA SER A 3 10.66 -16.09 24.45
C SER A 3 9.23 -16.20 23.92
N THR A 4 8.40 -17.03 24.56
CA THR A 4 6.93 -17.14 24.44
C THR A 4 6.17 -15.93 25.03
N LEU A 5 6.76 -14.73 25.03
CA LEU A 5 6.16 -13.55 25.65
C LEU A 5 6.38 -12.28 24.82
N HIS A 6 5.71 -12.17 23.66
CA HIS A 6 5.16 -10.93 23.04
C HIS A 6 4.87 -11.11 21.51
N LEU A 7 4.03 -12.07 21.13
CA LEU A 7 3.47 -12.16 19.76
C LEU A 7 1.94 -11.99 19.76
N GLN A 8 1.40 -11.21 20.71
CA GLN A 8 -0.05 -11.09 20.86
C GLN A 8 -0.71 -9.87 20.21
N GLU A 9 -0.01 -8.85 19.73
CA GLU A 9 -0.68 -7.72 19.07
C GLU A 9 0.13 -7.18 17.89
N LEU A 10 -0.53 -7.14 16.73
CA LEU A 10 -0.14 -6.39 15.53
C LEU A 10 0.98 -7.02 14.68
N VAL A 11 0.63 -7.98 13.80
CA VAL A 11 1.44 -8.18 12.57
C VAL A 11 1.28 -6.94 11.72
N LEU A 12 2.30 -6.08 11.76
CA LEU A 12 2.39 -4.83 11.05
C LEU A 12 2.61 -5.07 9.55
N SER A 13 1.65 -4.64 8.72
CA SER A 13 1.79 -4.35 7.29
C SER A 13 2.31 -5.49 6.41
N LEU A 14 1.48 -6.52 6.15
CA LEU A 14 1.66 -7.40 4.99
C LEU A 14 1.18 -6.68 3.72
N ASN A 15 1.91 -5.63 3.31
CA ASN A 15 1.79 -5.10 1.96
C ASN A 15 2.69 -5.96 1.06
N LEU A 16 2.15 -7.05 0.51
CA LEU A 16 2.94 -7.98 -0.30
C LEU A 16 3.39 -7.34 -1.63
N THR A 17 4.56 -6.70 -1.61
CA THR A 17 5.73 -7.29 -2.25
C THR A 17 6.85 -7.24 -1.20
N LYS A 18 7.75 -8.23 -1.19
CA LYS A 18 8.76 -8.36 -0.12
C LYS A 18 9.70 -7.14 0.05
N ASN A 19 9.60 -6.06 -0.74
CA ASN A 19 10.43 -4.85 -0.59
C ASN A 19 9.79 -3.50 -1.00
N ASP A 20 8.63 -3.43 -1.68
CA ASP A 20 8.02 -2.14 -2.06
C ASP A 20 6.50 -2.26 -2.37
N PRO A 21 5.61 -1.87 -1.46
CA PRO A 21 4.15 -1.87 -1.66
C PRO A 21 3.70 -1.06 -2.88
N ILE A 22 4.41 0.03 -3.14
CA ILE A 22 4.08 1.03 -4.14
C ILE A 22 4.69 0.59 -5.46
N GLY A 23 5.97 0.20 -5.45
CA GLY A 23 6.70 -0.32 -6.59
C GLY A 23 6.04 -1.55 -7.22
N GLY A 24 5.45 -2.45 -6.45
CA GLY A 24 4.72 -3.61 -7.02
C GLY A 24 3.54 -3.22 -7.92
N TYR A 25 2.79 -2.18 -7.53
CA TYR A 25 1.64 -1.67 -8.27
C TYR A 25 1.99 -0.60 -9.30
N ILE A 26 3.12 0.10 -9.12
CA ILE A 26 3.58 1.18 -9.99
C ILE A 26 4.54 0.68 -11.07
N ALA A 27 5.51 -0.17 -10.72
CA ALA A 27 6.57 -0.62 -11.63
C ALA A 27 6.03 -1.24 -12.92
N PRO A 28 4.93 -2.03 -12.93
CA PRO A 28 4.43 -2.57 -14.20
C PRO A 28 4.03 -1.49 -15.22
N PHE A 29 3.59 -0.31 -14.75
CA PHE A 29 3.23 0.82 -15.59
C PHE A 29 4.43 1.68 -16.02
N GLU A 30 5.59 1.50 -15.39
CA GLU A 30 6.81 2.27 -15.68
C GLU A 30 7.83 1.49 -16.49
N THR A 31 7.86 0.17 -16.32
CA THR A 31 8.94 -0.70 -16.85
C THR A 31 8.55 -1.46 -18.12
N ASN A 32 7.44 -1.12 -18.79
CA ASN A 32 6.86 -1.94 -19.87
C ASN A 32 6.79 -3.43 -19.48
N SER A 33 6.40 -3.69 -18.23
CA SER A 33 6.35 -5.04 -17.71
C SER A 33 5.33 -5.86 -18.51
N SER A 34 5.68 -7.10 -18.82
CA SER A 34 4.76 -8.04 -19.45
C SER A 34 3.64 -8.51 -18.51
N ILE A 35 3.67 -8.16 -17.22
CA ILE A 35 2.68 -8.64 -16.24
C ILE A 35 1.25 -8.27 -16.64
N PHE A 36 1.03 -7.06 -17.15
CA PHE A 36 -0.29 -6.62 -17.64
C PHE A 36 -0.54 -6.98 -19.11
N GLN A 37 0.46 -7.55 -19.78
CA GLN A 37 0.30 -8.19 -21.10
C GLN A 37 -0.16 -9.64 -20.94
N SER A 38 0.27 -10.33 -19.88
CA SER A 38 -0.06 -11.73 -19.60
C SER A 38 -1.19 -11.93 -18.59
N HIS A 39 -1.50 -10.91 -17.78
CA HIS A 39 -2.57 -10.93 -16.78
C HIS A 39 -3.37 -9.64 -16.79
N SER A 40 -4.69 -9.75 -16.66
CA SER A 40 -5.53 -8.61 -16.33
C SER A 40 -5.19 -8.06 -14.94
N GLN A 41 -5.51 -6.79 -14.72
CA GLN A 41 -5.39 -6.15 -13.41
C GLN A 41 -6.10 -6.93 -12.29
N LYS A 42 -7.25 -7.54 -12.61
CA LYS A 42 -8.03 -8.37 -11.67
C LYS A 42 -7.29 -9.65 -11.30
N GLU A 43 -6.69 -10.33 -12.28
CA GLU A 43 -5.88 -11.52 -12.03
C GLU A 43 -4.64 -11.17 -11.19
N TYR A 44 -4.00 -10.03 -11.48
CA TYR A 44 -2.88 -9.55 -10.68
C TYR A 44 -3.26 -9.28 -9.22
N ILE A 45 -4.38 -8.58 -8.97
CA ILE A 45 -4.91 -8.40 -7.61
C ILE A 45 -5.19 -9.75 -6.94
N GLY A 46 -5.79 -10.70 -7.67
CA GLY A 46 -6.07 -12.04 -7.19
C GLY A 46 -4.81 -12.79 -6.76
N MET A 47 -3.73 -12.71 -7.54
CA MET A 47 -2.44 -13.31 -7.21
C MET A 47 -1.83 -12.69 -5.95
N VAL A 48 -1.82 -11.36 -5.86
CA VAL A 48 -1.27 -10.63 -4.69
C VAL A 48 -2.04 -11.00 -3.42
N LEU A 49 -3.37 -10.99 -3.46
CA LEU A 49 -4.20 -11.30 -2.30
C LEU A 49 -4.27 -12.80 -1.98
N GLY A 50 -4.08 -13.67 -2.97
CA GLY A 50 -3.90 -15.11 -2.77
C GLY A 50 -2.65 -15.40 -1.93
N ASN A 51 -1.51 -14.86 -2.34
CA ASN A 51 -0.26 -14.96 -1.59
C ASN A 51 -0.41 -14.39 -0.17
N LEU A 52 -1.17 -13.28 -0.01
CA LEU A 52 -1.42 -12.67 1.28
C LEU A 52 -2.22 -13.60 2.18
N THR A 53 -3.25 -14.22 1.62
CA THR A 53 -4.10 -15.17 2.33
C THR A 53 -3.29 -16.37 2.82
N ASP A 54 -2.34 -16.86 2.02
CA ASP A 54 -1.48 -17.97 2.42
C ASP A 54 -0.59 -17.61 3.60
N VAL A 55 0.03 -16.42 3.59
CA VAL A 55 0.85 -15.92 4.71
C VAL A 55 0.00 -15.73 5.97
N ILE A 56 -1.21 -15.17 5.84
CA ILE A 56 -2.14 -15.02 6.98
C ILE A 56 -2.45 -16.39 7.59
N LYS A 57 -2.74 -17.38 6.76
CA LYS A 57 -3.07 -18.74 7.21
C LYS A 57 -1.88 -19.42 7.88
N GLU A 58 -0.66 -19.19 7.41
CA GLU A 58 0.56 -19.69 8.05
C GLU A 58 0.74 -19.08 9.45
N ILE A 59 0.68 -17.75 9.58
CA ILE A 59 0.75 -17.07 10.87
C ILE A 59 -0.37 -17.53 11.81
N TYR A 60 -1.57 -17.76 11.27
CA TYR A 60 -2.69 -18.28 12.04
C TYR A 60 -2.43 -19.70 12.58
N ARG A 61 -1.81 -20.59 11.79
CA ARG A 61 -1.41 -21.94 12.25
C ARG A 61 -0.41 -21.88 13.40
N GLU A 62 0.48 -20.89 13.39
CA GLU A 62 1.44 -20.63 14.47
C GLU A 62 0.82 -19.95 15.72
N GLY A 63 -0.50 -19.77 15.74
CA GLY A 63 -1.22 -19.20 16.89
C GLY A 63 -1.52 -17.70 16.80
N GLY A 64 -1.14 -17.04 15.70
CA GLY A 64 -1.50 -15.63 15.47
C GLY A 64 -3.00 -15.44 15.31
N ARG A 65 -3.57 -14.41 15.95
CA ARG A 65 -5.02 -14.14 15.93
C ARG A 65 -5.38 -12.69 15.62
N LYS A 66 -4.44 -11.75 15.72
CA LYS A 66 -4.67 -10.31 15.50
C LYS A 66 -3.76 -9.78 14.39
N PHE A 67 -4.35 -9.17 13.36
CA PHE A 67 -3.65 -8.72 12.16
C PHE A 67 -3.92 -7.25 11.84
N GLY A 68 -2.95 -6.56 11.23
CA GLY A 68 -3.10 -5.17 10.78
C GLY A 68 -2.78 -5.02 9.30
N PHE A 69 -3.70 -4.42 8.54
CA PHE A 69 -3.56 -4.18 7.11
C PHE A 69 -3.73 -2.70 6.79
N LEU A 70 -2.95 -2.20 5.84
CA LEU A 70 -3.13 -0.85 5.33
C LEU A 70 -3.78 -0.95 3.96
N SER A 71 -4.84 -0.18 3.74
CA SER A 71 -5.34 -0.02 2.38
C SER A 71 -4.31 0.73 1.54
N LEU A 72 -4.21 0.42 0.24
CA LEU A 72 -3.40 1.21 -0.66
C LEU A 72 -3.90 2.65 -0.66
N TRP A 73 -2.98 3.60 -0.54
CA TRP A 73 -3.32 5.01 -0.69
C TRP A 73 -3.57 5.36 -2.16
N ARG A 74 -3.84 6.64 -2.46
CA ARG A 74 -4.04 7.15 -3.84
C ARG A 74 -2.74 7.12 -4.66
N ILE A 75 -2.19 5.94 -4.91
CA ILE A 75 -0.89 5.71 -5.56
C ILE A 75 -0.85 6.30 -6.98
N GLY A 76 -1.97 6.34 -7.70
CA GLY A 76 -2.06 7.03 -8.99
C GLY A 76 -1.95 8.56 -8.91
N CYS A 77 -2.05 9.14 -7.72
CA CYS A 77 -2.01 10.59 -7.49
C CYS A 77 -0.73 11.05 -6.78
N VAL A 78 0.26 10.18 -6.58
CA VAL A 78 1.53 10.60 -5.97
C VAL A 78 2.20 11.67 -6.85
N PRO A 79 2.98 12.59 -6.26
CA PRO A 79 3.57 13.71 -7.00
C PRO A 79 4.32 13.28 -8.27
N TYR A 80 5.07 12.18 -8.20
CA TYR A 80 5.77 11.60 -9.36
C TYR A 80 4.81 11.27 -10.52
N MET A 81 3.63 10.71 -10.23
CA MET A 81 2.64 10.34 -11.25
C MET A 81 1.96 11.55 -11.88
N LYS A 82 1.84 12.65 -11.13
CA LYS A 82 1.23 13.90 -11.60
C LYS A 82 2.21 14.79 -12.36
N GLU A 83 3.50 14.52 -12.29
CA GLU A 83 4.54 15.43 -12.79
C GLU A 83 4.42 15.67 -14.31
N SER A 84 4.05 14.66 -15.09
CA SER A 84 3.93 14.77 -16.54
C SER A 84 2.61 15.40 -17.02
N THR A 85 1.48 15.05 -16.43
CA THR A 85 0.14 15.45 -16.92
C THR A 85 -0.58 16.45 -16.02
N GLY A 86 -0.12 16.64 -14.78
CA GLY A 86 -0.84 17.38 -13.74
C GLY A 86 -2.05 16.64 -13.15
N ALA A 87 -2.41 15.48 -13.71
CA ALA A 87 -3.53 14.65 -13.30
C ALA A 87 -3.04 13.36 -12.63
N CYS A 88 -3.91 12.74 -11.83
CA CYS A 88 -3.64 11.39 -11.36
C CYS A 88 -3.67 10.42 -12.54
N LYS A 89 -2.92 9.32 -12.50
CA LYS A 89 -3.10 8.21 -13.44
C LYS A 89 -4.34 7.41 -13.05
N GLU A 90 -5.40 7.51 -13.84
CA GLU A 90 -6.71 6.91 -13.57
C GLU A 90 -6.64 5.39 -13.50
N GLU A 91 -5.84 4.77 -14.37
CA GLU A 91 -5.66 3.32 -14.41
C GLU A 91 -5.08 2.78 -13.09
N ILE A 92 -4.01 3.42 -12.58
CA ILE A 92 -3.40 3.08 -11.29
C ILE A 92 -4.36 3.39 -10.13
N THR A 93 -5.14 4.47 -10.25
CA THR A 93 -6.15 4.85 -9.26
C THR A 93 -7.27 3.81 -9.18
N ALA A 94 -7.74 3.29 -10.31
CA ALA A 94 -8.74 2.23 -10.38
C ALA A 94 -8.19 0.93 -9.78
N LEU A 95 -6.96 0.55 -10.14
CA LEU A 95 -6.27 -0.62 -9.60
C LEU A 95 -6.18 -0.58 -8.07
N ALA A 96 -5.79 0.56 -7.50
CA ALA A 96 -5.71 0.75 -6.04
C ALA A 96 -7.08 0.59 -5.36
N LYS A 97 -8.14 1.17 -5.93
CA LYS A 97 -9.50 1.01 -5.41
C LYS A 97 -9.96 -0.45 -5.47
N SER A 98 -9.70 -1.13 -6.58
CA SER A 98 -10.05 -2.54 -6.77
C SER A 98 -9.28 -3.45 -5.81
N HIS A 99 -8.00 -3.20 -5.57
CA HIS A 99 -7.22 -3.88 -4.55
C HIS A 99 -7.87 -3.72 -3.17
N ASN A 100 -8.12 -2.48 -2.73
CA ASN A 100 -8.67 -2.20 -1.40
C ASN A 100 -10.03 -2.90 -1.21
N ALA A 101 -10.93 -2.79 -2.19
CA ALA A 101 -12.22 -3.46 -2.13
C ALA A 101 -12.10 -5.00 -2.03
N THR A 102 -11.13 -5.57 -2.76
CA THR A 102 -10.90 -7.02 -2.75
C THR A 102 -10.24 -7.46 -1.44
N LEU A 103 -9.30 -6.69 -0.89
CA LEU A 103 -8.67 -6.92 0.39
C LEU A 103 -9.73 -6.95 1.51
N SER A 104 -10.59 -5.94 1.60
CA SER A 104 -11.65 -5.92 2.62
C SER A 104 -12.57 -7.14 2.53
N ASN A 105 -12.88 -7.61 1.32
CA ASN A 105 -13.69 -8.83 1.12
C ASN A 105 -12.96 -10.10 1.58
N VAL A 106 -11.66 -10.21 1.29
CA VAL A 106 -10.82 -11.33 1.74
C VAL A 106 -10.72 -11.36 3.27
N LEU A 107 -10.50 -10.20 3.90
CA LEU A 107 -10.39 -10.10 5.36
C LEU A 107 -11.70 -10.47 6.06
N LYS A 108 -12.84 -9.98 5.56
CA LYS A 108 -14.17 -10.39 6.06
C LYS A 108 -14.40 -11.88 5.92
N LYS A 109 -14.01 -12.47 4.79
CA LYS A 109 -14.11 -13.92 4.59
C LYS A 109 -13.25 -14.69 5.61
N LEU A 110 -12.01 -14.26 5.83
CA LEU A 110 -11.12 -14.89 6.80
C LEU A 110 -11.64 -14.79 8.23
N GLU A 111 -12.24 -13.65 8.61
CA GLU A 111 -12.92 -13.48 9.91
C GLU A 111 -14.07 -14.48 10.11
N THR A 112 -14.79 -14.83 9.04
CA THR A 112 -15.85 -15.86 9.11
C THR A 112 -15.32 -17.30 9.11
N GLU A 113 -14.17 -17.56 8.46
CA GLU A 113 -13.61 -18.90 8.29
C GLU A 113 -12.66 -19.31 9.43
N LEU A 114 -12.03 -18.36 10.10
CA LEU A 114 -10.98 -18.59 11.08
C LEU A 114 -11.42 -18.12 12.47
N GLU A 115 -11.72 -19.07 13.36
CA GLU A 115 -12.16 -18.77 14.71
C GLU A 115 -11.14 -17.92 15.48
N GLY A 116 -11.61 -16.80 16.04
CA GLY A 116 -10.76 -15.88 16.79
C GLY A 116 -9.86 -15.00 15.93
N PHE A 117 -9.96 -15.06 14.60
CA PHE A 117 -9.31 -14.10 13.71
C PHE A 117 -9.88 -12.70 13.93
N ARG A 118 -9.00 -11.72 14.15
CA ARG A 118 -9.34 -10.31 14.26
C ARG A 118 -8.39 -9.50 13.41
N TYR A 119 -8.89 -8.45 12.79
CA TYR A 119 -8.08 -7.55 11.99
C TYR A 119 -8.43 -6.08 12.20
N ALA A 120 -7.46 -5.22 11.90
CA ALA A 120 -7.66 -3.80 11.70
C ALA A 120 -7.27 -3.44 10.26
N GLU A 121 -8.15 -2.71 9.58
CA GLU A 121 -7.95 -2.20 8.22
C GLU A 121 -8.27 -0.71 8.18
N PRO A 122 -7.41 0.18 8.74
CA PRO A 122 -7.60 1.62 8.61
C PRO A 122 -7.60 2.06 7.14
N ASP A 123 -8.55 2.92 6.80
CA ASP A 123 -8.64 3.49 5.45
C ASP A 123 -7.55 4.53 5.21
N PHE A 124 -6.44 4.09 4.64
CA PHE A 124 -5.33 4.93 4.24
C PHE A 124 -5.54 5.60 2.86
N TYR A 125 -6.57 5.19 2.11
CA TYR A 125 -6.92 5.78 0.81
C TYR A 125 -7.36 7.23 0.96
N THR A 126 -8.17 7.52 2.00
CA THR A 126 -8.69 8.86 2.29
C THR A 126 -7.83 9.63 3.30
N SER A 127 -7.05 8.93 4.12
CA SER A 127 -6.24 9.55 5.19
C SER A 127 -5.04 10.36 4.70
N VAL A 128 -4.54 10.10 3.49
CA VAL A 128 -3.45 10.91 2.90
C VAL A 128 -4.01 12.25 2.44
N SER A 129 -3.84 13.29 3.27
CA SER A 129 -4.31 14.65 3.01
C SER A 129 -3.67 15.27 1.76
N ARG A 130 -4.35 16.26 1.16
CA ARG A 130 -3.85 17.07 0.01
C ARG A 130 -2.50 17.74 0.27
N LYS A 131 -2.02 17.79 1.51
CA LYS A 131 -0.67 18.27 1.86
C LYS A 131 0.44 17.35 1.30
N GLY A 132 0.11 16.14 0.85
CA GLY A 132 1.02 15.25 0.12
C GLY A 132 1.03 15.43 -1.40
N GLU A 133 0.37 16.46 -1.95
CA GLU A 133 0.35 16.73 -3.39
C GLU A 133 1.70 17.23 -3.95
N VAL A 134 2.62 17.68 -3.09
CA VAL A 134 3.97 18.14 -3.46
C VAL A 134 4.98 17.49 -2.51
N THR A 135 6.10 16.95 -3.02
CA THR A 135 7.15 16.39 -2.14
C THR A 135 8.11 17.48 -1.63
N CYS A 136 8.83 17.21 -0.55
CA CYS A 136 9.78 18.18 -0.03
C CYS A 136 11.11 18.23 -0.78
N CYS A 137 11.55 17.09 -1.31
CA CYS A 137 12.95 16.89 -1.73
C CYS A 137 13.11 16.67 -3.23
N GLY A 138 12.08 16.88 -4.04
CA GLY A 138 12.15 16.68 -5.48
C GLY A 138 12.10 17.96 -6.29
N SER A 139 12.32 17.83 -7.59
CA SER A 139 12.20 18.90 -8.59
C SER A 139 10.94 18.74 -9.44
N GLY A 140 10.61 19.79 -10.20
CA GLY A 140 9.39 19.81 -11.02
C GLY A 140 8.20 20.47 -10.31
N ARG A 141 7.07 20.55 -11.01
CA ARG A 141 5.84 21.24 -10.58
C ARG A 141 5.26 20.66 -9.30
N TYR A 142 5.34 19.35 -9.11
CA TYR A 142 4.89 18.68 -7.88
C TYR A 142 6.06 18.22 -7.03
N ARG A 143 7.30 18.62 -7.37
CA ARG A 143 8.52 18.11 -6.76
C ARG A 143 8.54 16.57 -6.81
N GLY A 144 7.94 15.96 -7.84
CA GLY A 144 7.80 14.51 -7.96
C GLY A 144 9.05 13.82 -8.48
N VAL A 145 9.93 14.56 -9.17
CA VAL A 145 11.18 14.05 -9.72
C VAL A 145 12.22 13.96 -8.61
N MET A 146 12.82 12.79 -8.40
CA MET A 146 13.95 12.67 -7.49
C MET A 146 15.11 13.55 -7.96
N SER A 147 15.48 14.55 -7.17
CA SER A 147 16.69 15.33 -7.38
C SER A 147 17.84 14.74 -6.56
N VAL A 148 19.06 14.88 -7.08
CA VAL A 148 20.29 14.53 -6.37
C VAL A 148 20.35 15.35 -5.08
N TRP A 149 20.69 14.72 -3.96
CA TRP A 149 20.67 15.22 -2.57
C TRP A 149 21.47 16.52 -2.31
N LYS A 150 21.12 17.63 -2.96
CA LYS A 150 21.60 18.97 -2.59
C LYS A 150 20.67 19.56 -1.55
N GLU A 151 21.29 20.22 -0.57
CA GLU A 151 20.73 20.85 0.65
C GLU A 151 19.21 21.04 0.63
N ARG A 152 18.55 20.34 1.55
CA ARG A 152 17.09 20.31 1.65
C ARG A 152 16.60 21.42 2.58
N GLU A 153 15.80 22.33 2.04
CA GLU A 153 14.83 23.05 2.87
C GLU A 153 13.75 22.06 3.30
N LEU A 154 13.77 21.72 4.58
CA LEU A 154 12.75 20.92 5.24
C LEU A 154 11.39 21.65 5.16
N CYS A 155 10.32 21.02 4.64
CA CYS A 155 8.97 21.60 4.57
C CYS A 155 8.31 21.91 5.94
N PHE A 156 9.05 21.81 7.05
CA PHE A 156 8.50 21.88 8.40
C PHE A 156 7.99 23.27 8.79
N GLU A 157 8.21 24.32 8.01
CA GLU A 157 7.77 25.68 8.37
C GLU A 157 6.27 25.97 8.21
N LYS A 158 5.42 25.04 7.73
CA LYS A 158 3.97 25.29 7.57
C LYS A 158 3.03 24.21 8.10
N VAL A 159 3.44 23.45 9.12
CA VAL A 159 2.49 22.72 9.97
C VAL A 159 2.41 23.44 11.31
N ARG A 160 1.60 24.50 11.40
CA ARG A 160 1.12 24.96 12.70
C ARG A 160 0.21 23.85 13.23
N VAL A 161 0.70 23.15 14.25
CA VAL A 161 -0.16 22.37 15.13
C VAL A 161 -1.06 23.39 15.81
N MET A 162 -2.34 23.37 15.47
CA MET A 162 -3.41 23.97 16.27
C MET A 162 -3.98 22.87 17.15
#